data_AF-A0A1Y4GTB3-F1
#
_entry.id   AF-A0A1Y4GTB3-F1
#
_cell.length_a   1.000
_cell.length_b   1.000
_cell.length_c   1.000
_cell.angle_alpha   90.00
_cell.angle_beta   90.00
_cell.angle_gamma   90.00
#
_symmetry.space_group_name_H-M   'P 1'
#
loop_
_entity.id
_entity.type
_entity.pdbx_description
1 polymer ?
#
loop_
_entity_poly.entity_id
_entity_poly.type
_entity_poly.pdbx_seq_one_letter_code
_entity_poly.pdbx_strand_id
1 'polypeptide(L)'
;MKRLPDDIYRQCVAIAKSYYAMLQRRKEQEEEILHGSSPPDSQPHGSGVGNPTARKAERLIAAQQRNEQKIRAVEQAWARMDDDTAREFIRQNVFEGVPMHYIALPISIRTMKRTRGLFITYVAEELGEF
;
A
#
# COMPACT_ATOMS: atom_id res chain seq x y z
N MET A 1 13.68 -21.01 2.25
CA MET A 1 13.14 -19.66 1.99
C MET A 1 14.28 -18.83 1.45
N LYS A 2 14.20 -18.41 0.17
CA LYS A 2 15.24 -17.55 -0.42
C LYS A 2 15.21 -16.21 0.28
N ARG A 3 16.38 -15.62 0.54
CA ARG A 3 16.48 -14.31 1.18
C ARG A 3 16.28 -13.25 0.09
N LEU A 4 15.28 -12.39 0.26
CA LEU A 4 15.10 -11.23 -0.60
C LEU A 4 16.35 -10.33 -0.55
N PRO A 5 16.71 -9.68 -1.68
CA PRO A 5 17.64 -8.56 -1.67
C PRO A 5 17.25 -7.49 -0.62
N ASP A 6 18.24 -6.85 0.01
CA ASP A 6 17.99 -5.98 1.16
C ASP A 6 17.18 -4.72 0.80
N ASP A 7 17.40 -4.19 -0.40
CA ASP A 7 16.67 -3.09 -1.00
C ASP A 7 15.18 -3.44 -1.21
N ILE A 8 14.91 -4.58 -1.84
CA ILE A 8 13.55 -5.08 -2.08
C ILE A 8 12.84 -5.32 -0.75
N TYR A 9 13.53 -5.94 0.21
CA TYR A 9 12.97 -6.19 1.54
C TYR A 9 12.57 -4.88 2.23
N ARG A 10 13.45 -3.86 2.24
CA ARG A 10 13.15 -2.55 2.84
C ARG A 10 11.96 -1.87 2.16
N GLN A 11 11.90 -1.94 0.83
CA GLN A 11 10.79 -1.38 0.05
C GLN A 11 9.47 -2.06 0.41
N CYS A 12 9.44 -3.40 0.45
CA CYS A 12 8.23 -4.16 0.81
C CYS A 12 7.78 -3.86 2.24
N VAL A 13 8.71 -3.74 3.19
CA VAL A 13 8.39 -3.31 4.56
C VAL A 13 7.79 -1.91 4.60
N ALA A 14 8.36 -0.96 3.85
CA ALA A 14 7.84 0.41 3.79
C ALA A 14 6.43 0.47 3.19
N ILE A 15 6.19 -0.31 2.13
CA ILE A 15 4.87 -0.44 1.49
C ILE A 15 3.86 -1.02 2.49
N ALA A 16 4.19 -2.16 3.12
CA ALA A 16 3.29 -2.84 4.05
C ALA A 16 2.96 -1.97 5.28
N LYS A 17 3.95 -1.28 5.86
CA LYS A 17 3.71 -0.34 6.97
C LYS A 17 2.83 0.85 6.56
N SER A 18 2.87 1.24 5.29
CA SER A 18 2.06 2.33 4.76
C SER A 18 0.62 1.92 4.45
N TYR A 19 0.22 0.66 4.72
CA TYR A 19 -1.07 0.11 4.31
C TYR A 19 -2.27 1.00 4.65
N TYR A 20 -2.45 1.37 5.92
CA TYR A 20 -3.57 2.25 6.32
C TYR A 20 -3.49 3.64 5.72
N ALA A 21 -2.28 4.19 5.54
CA ALA A 21 -2.10 5.47 4.85
C ALA A 21 -2.45 5.36 3.34
N MET A 22 -2.16 4.23 2.70
CA MET A 22 -2.55 3.97 1.31
C MET A 22 -4.06 3.88 1.16
N LEU A 23 -4.76 3.20 2.09
CA LEU A 23 -6.23 3.15 2.11
C LEU A 23 -6.85 4.54 2.30
N GLN A 24 -6.26 5.37 3.14
CA GLN A 24 -6.72 6.74 3.35
C GLN A 24 -6.53 7.60 2.09
N ARG A 25 -5.35 7.51 1.45
CA ARG A 25 -5.10 8.20 0.17
C ARG A 25 -6.04 7.74 -0.94
N ARG A 26 -6.43 6.47 -0.98
CA ARG A 26 -7.42 5.97 -1.95
C ARG A 26 -8.75 6.71 -1.80
N LYS A 27 -9.25 6.84 -0.56
CA LYS A 27 -10.49 7.57 -0.26
C LYS A 27 -10.38 9.05 -0.67
N GLU A 28 -9.27 9.69 -0.33
CA GLU A 28 -9.02 11.10 -0.70
C GLU A 28 -9.01 11.31 -2.23
N GLN A 29 -8.43 10.36 -2.98
CA GLN A 29 -8.43 10.38 -4.45
C GLN A 29 -9.84 10.15 -5.02
N GLU A 30 -10.62 9.23 -4.46
CA GLU A 30 -12.01 8.99 -4.86
C GLU A 30 -12.88 10.24 -4.63
N GLU A 31 -12.73 10.90 -3.48
CA GLU A 31 -13.42 12.17 -3.15
C GLU A 31 -13.00 13.32 -4.08
N GLU A 32 -11.70 13.46 -4.39
CA GLU A 32 -11.22 14.48 -5.34
C GLU A 32 -11.81 14.27 -6.74
N ILE A 33 -11.97 13.02 -7.19
CA ILE A 33 -12.59 12.70 -8.47
C ILE A 33 -14.10 12.98 -8.44
N LEU A 34 -14.80 12.62 -7.36
CA LEU A 34 -16.25 12.80 -7.22
C LEU A 34 -16.65 14.27 -7.09
N HIS A 35 -15.88 15.06 -6.33
CA HIS A 35 -16.17 16.47 -6.05
C HIS A 35 -15.41 17.45 -6.95
N GLY A 36 -14.43 16.98 -7.72
CA GLY A 36 -13.56 17.80 -8.58
C GLY A 36 -14.21 18.37 -9.85
N SER A 37 -15.51 18.13 -10.09
CA SER A 37 -16.24 18.72 -11.22
C SER A 37 -17.09 19.92 -10.80
N SER A 38 -16.47 21.03 -10.40
CA SER A 38 -17.14 22.34 -10.53
C SER A 38 -17.06 22.78 -12.00
N PRO A 39 -18.16 23.28 -12.61
CA PRO A 39 -18.11 23.79 -13.97
C PRO A 39 -17.10 24.94 -14.05
N PRO A 40 -16.24 25.02 -15.07
CA PRO A 40 -15.43 26.21 -15.29
C PRO A 40 -16.37 27.33 -15.72
N ASP A 41 -16.77 28.17 -14.77
CA ASP A 41 -17.35 29.47 -15.09
C ASP A 41 -16.21 30.38 -15.57
N SER A 42 -16.49 31.16 -16.62
CA SER A 42 -15.63 32.11 -17.34
C SER A 42 -14.64 31.59 -18.42
N GLN A 43 -15.09 31.75 -19.68
CA GLN A 43 -14.40 32.09 -20.94
C GLN A 43 -12.93 31.66 -21.21
N PRO A 44 -12.64 31.01 -22.37
CA PRO A 44 -11.27 30.76 -22.80
C PRO A 44 -10.70 31.98 -23.54
N HIS A 45 -9.62 32.55 -23.03
CA HIS A 45 -8.71 33.42 -23.78
C HIS A 45 -7.30 32.83 -23.71
N GLY A 46 -6.74 32.46 -24.86
CA GLY A 46 -5.30 32.17 -24.98
C GLY A 46 -4.95 30.84 -25.62
N SER A 47 -4.60 30.91 -26.91
CA SER A 47 -3.91 29.89 -27.69
C SER A 47 -2.50 29.64 -27.13
N GLY A 48 -2.19 28.42 -26.68
CA GLY A 48 -0.84 28.04 -26.24
C GLY A 48 -0.73 26.63 -25.64
N VAL A 49 -0.50 25.65 -26.51
CA VAL A 49 0.09 24.31 -26.32
C VAL A 49 0.25 23.78 -24.88
N GLY A 50 -0.64 22.84 -24.55
CA GLY A 50 -0.49 21.85 -23.47
C GLY A 50 -1.62 21.92 -22.46
N ASN A 51 -2.71 21.18 -22.70
CA ASN A 51 -3.87 21.11 -21.80
C ASN A 51 -3.42 20.69 -20.37
N PRO A 52 -3.28 21.63 -19.41
CA PRO A 52 -2.71 21.33 -18.10
C PRO A 52 -3.64 20.40 -17.31
N THR A 53 -4.94 20.49 -17.58
CA THR A 53 -5.99 19.69 -16.99
C THR A 53 -5.89 18.23 -17.40
N ALA A 54 -5.63 17.94 -18.69
CA ALA A 54 -5.44 16.57 -19.17
C ALA A 54 -4.20 15.91 -18.55
N ARG A 55 -3.07 16.62 -18.48
CA ARG A 55 -1.84 16.12 -17.85
C ARG A 55 -1.99 15.90 -16.34
N LYS A 56 -2.78 16.74 -15.66
CA LYS A 56 -3.09 16.55 -14.23
C LYS A 56 -3.94 15.29 -14.01
N ALA A 57 -4.96 15.09 -14.84
CA ALA A 57 -5.82 13.90 -14.78
C ALA A 57 -5.03 12.60 -15.03
N GLU A 58 -4.16 12.55 -16.05
CA GLU A 58 -3.31 11.39 -16.34
C GLU A 58 -2.39 11.04 -15.16
N ARG A 59 -1.79 12.04 -14.51
CA ARG A 59 -0.94 11.84 -13.33
C ARG A 59 -1.72 11.30 -12.14
N LEU A 60 -2.95 11.79 -11.92
CA LEU A 60 -3.82 11.30 -10.84
C LEU A 60 -4.22 9.85 -11.07
N ILE A 61 -4.63 9.48 -12.28
CA ILE A 61 -4.98 8.11 -12.66
C ILE A 61 -3.78 7.18 -12.45
N ALA A 62 -2.60 7.55 -12.92
CA ALA A 62 -1.39 6.75 -12.75
C ALA A 62 -0.98 6.61 -11.27
N ALA A 63 -1.19 7.65 -10.45
CA ALA A 63 -0.92 7.59 -9.01
C ALA A 63 -1.92 6.66 -8.29
N GLN A 64 -3.20 6.72 -8.65
CA GLN A 64 -4.25 5.85 -8.13
C GLN A 64 -3.97 4.39 -8.47
N GLN A 65 -3.67 4.08 -9.74
CA GLN A 65 -3.33 2.72 -10.17
C GLN A 65 -2.14 2.13 -9.40
N ARG A 66 -1.08 2.93 -9.17
CA ARG A 66 0.07 2.49 -8.38
C ARG A 66 -0.28 2.25 -6.92
N ASN A 67 -1.16 3.07 -6.32
CA ASN A 67 -1.62 2.89 -4.95
C ASN A 67 -2.46 1.61 -4.84
N GLU A 68 -3.37 1.39 -5.78
CA GLU A 68 -4.20 0.17 -5.89
C GLU A 68 -3.35 -1.10 -6.00
N GLN A 69 -2.33 -1.10 -6.87
CA GLN A 69 -1.44 -2.25 -7.01
C GLN A 69 -0.76 -2.61 -5.68
N LYS A 70 -0.28 -1.60 -4.94
CA LYS A 70 0.37 -1.81 -3.64
C LYS A 70 -0.60 -2.28 -2.56
N ILE A 71 -1.80 -1.72 -2.52
CA ILE A 71 -2.86 -2.16 -1.59
C ILE A 71 -3.20 -3.61 -1.86
N ARG A 72 -3.46 -3.98 -3.12
CA ARG A 72 -3.79 -5.36 -3.51
C ARG A 72 -2.67 -6.33 -3.15
N ALA A 73 -1.41 -5.98 -3.40
CA ALA A 73 -0.29 -6.83 -3.04
C ALA A 73 -0.23 -7.10 -1.53
N VAL A 74 -0.46 -6.08 -0.70
CA VAL A 74 -0.52 -6.24 0.76
C VAL A 74 -1.73 -7.09 1.19
N GLU A 75 -2.91 -6.87 0.61
CA GLU A 75 -4.13 -7.62 0.93
C GLU A 75 -4.01 -9.09 0.53
N GLN A 76 -3.49 -9.41 -0.66
CA GLN A 76 -3.28 -10.78 -1.13
C GLN A 76 -2.21 -11.49 -0.27
N ALA A 77 -1.11 -10.81 0.04
CA ALA A 77 -0.08 -11.34 0.93
C ALA A 77 -0.62 -11.65 2.34
N TRP A 78 -1.52 -10.80 2.85
CA TRP A 78 -2.17 -10.99 4.15
C TRP A 78 -3.21 -12.11 4.12
N ALA A 79 -3.97 -12.23 3.02
CA ALA A 79 -4.96 -13.30 2.80
C ALA A 79 -4.30 -14.68 2.67
N ARG A 80 -3.11 -14.76 2.07
CA ARG A 80 -2.28 -15.98 1.96
C ARG A 80 -1.76 -16.52 3.30
N MET A 81 -1.95 -15.79 4.40
CA MET A 81 -1.55 -16.28 5.71
C MET A 81 -2.59 -17.27 6.24
N ASP A 82 -2.16 -18.51 6.45
CA ASP A 82 -3.03 -19.65 6.77
C ASP A 82 -3.69 -19.60 8.15
N ASP A 83 -3.18 -18.77 9.06
CA ASP A 83 -3.55 -18.75 10.48
C ASP A 83 -4.00 -17.35 10.94
N ASP A 84 -5.09 -17.31 11.69
CA ASP A 84 -5.66 -16.08 12.25
C ASP A 84 -4.70 -15.40 13.23
N THR A 85 -3.95 -16.18 14.02
CA THR A 85 -2.95 -15.61 14.94
C THR A 85 -1.83 -14.93 14.16
N ALA A 86 -1.41 -15.51 13.03
CA ALA A 86 -0.44 -14.92 12.13
C ALA A 86 -0.96 -13.63 11.47
N ARG A 87 -2.22 -13.62 11.00
CA ARG A 87 -2.86 -12.43 10.44
C ARG A 87 -2.98 -11.30 11.46
N GLU A 88 -3.41 -11.62 12.67
CA GLU A 88 -3.55 -10.66 13.77
C GLU A 88 -2.18 -10.12 14.20
N PHE A 89 -1.15 -10.97 14.22
CA PHE A 89 0.22 -10.53 14.45
C PHE A 89 0.68 -9.51 13.38
N ILE A 90 0.42 -9.75 12.09
CA ILE A 90 0.79 -8.79 11.03
C ILE A 90 0.05 -7.47 11.19
N ARG A 91 -1.25 -7.53 11.53
CA ARG A 91 -2.07 -6.35 11.80
C ARG A 91 -1.44 -5.49 12.88
N GLN A 92 -1.16 -6.07 14.06
CA GLN A 92 -0.56 -5.35 15.19
C GLN A 92 0.87 -4.89 14.89
N ASN A 93 1.74 -5.76 14.36
CA ASN A 93 3.16 -5.43 14.23
C ASN A 93 3.47 -4.54 13.03
N VAL A 94 2.85 -4.80 11.88
CA VAL A 94 3.22 -4.16 10.61
C VAL A 94 2.30 -2.99 10.32
N PHE A 95 0.98 -3.15 10.46
CA PHE A 95 0.03 -2.08 10.10
C PHE A 95 -0.12 -1.05 11.24
N GLU A 96 -0.17 -1.51 12.49
CA GLU A 96 -0.29 -0.62 13.66
C GLU A 96 1.06 -0.21 14.27
N GLY A 97 2.15 -0.90 13.89
CA GLY A 97 3.49 -0.59 14.36
C GLY A 97 3.76 -0.99 15.81
N VAL A 98 2.94 -1.85 16.41
CA VAL A 98 3.12 -2.35 17.78
C VAL A 98 4.41 -3.17 17.86
N PRO A 99 5.36 -2.83 18.75
CA PRO A 99 6.56 -3.63 18.94
C PRO A 99 6.25 -5.07 19.38
N MET A 100 7.02 -6.05 18.86
CA MET A 100 6.76 -7.49 19.08
C MET A 100 6.64 -7.89 20.56
N HIS A 101 7.40 -7.24 21.46
CA HIS A 101 7.37 -7.55 22.89
C HIS A 101 6.13 -7.06 23.61
N TYR A 102 5.32 -6.20 22.99
CA TYR A 102 4.04 -5.73 23.51
C TYR A 102 2.84 -6.48 22.92
N ILE A 103 3.06 -7.40 21.97
CA ILE A 103 1.98 -8.17 21.32
C ILE A 103 1.62 -9.36 22.18
N ALA A 104 0.40 -9.36 22.72
CA ALA A 104 -0.14 -10.42 23.58
C ALA A 104 -0.79 -11.56 22.78
N LEU A 105 0.00 -12.22 21.92
CA LEU A 105 -0.44 -13.40 21.15
C LEU A 105 0.29 -14.67 21.63
N PRO A 106 -0.33 -15.87 21.52
CA PRO A 106 0.24 -17.12 22.00
C PRO A 106 1.35 -17.68 21.09
N ILE A 107 2.25 -16.81 20.61
CA ILE A 107 3.36 -17.17 19.72
C ILE A 107 4.67 -16.56 20.23
N SER A 108 5.77 -17.30 20.04
CA SER A 108 7.09 -16.81 20.45
C SER A 108 7.56 -15.63 19.58
N ILE A 109 8.44 -14.77 20.11
CA ILE A 109 9.11 -13.72 19.33
C ILE A 109 9.84 -14.29 18.10
N ARG A 110 10.39 -15.52 18.21
CA ARG A 110 11.01 -16.22 17.08
C ARG A 110 10.00 -16.51 15.97
N THR A 111 8.81 -16.99 16.35
CA THR A 111 7.69 -17.21 15.43
C THR A 111 7.26 -15.89 14.80
N MET A 112 7.05 -14.83 15.59
CA MET A 112 6.73 -13.48 15.09
C MET A 112 7.72 -12.98 14.03
N LYS A 113 9.03 -13.11 14.26
CA LYS A 113 10.06 -12.73 13.28
C LYS A 113 9.95 -13.53 11.98
N ARG A 114 9.72 -14.84 12.08
CA ARG A 114 9.53 -15.74 10.92
C ARG A 114 8.26 -15.37 10.15
N THR A 115 7.15 -15.17 10.85
CA THR A 115 5.85 -14.79 10.30
C THR A 115 5.94 -13.47 9.55
N ARG A 116 6.61 -12.46 10.14
CA ARG A 116 6.86 -11.18 9.46
C ARG A 116 7.70 -11.36 8.20
N GLY A 117 8.78 -12.13 8.26
CA GLY A 117 9.61 -12.40 7.09
C GLY A 117 8.84 -13.09 5.96
N LEU A 118 7.97 -14.04 6.32
CA LEU A 118 7.11 -14.75 5.37
C LEU A 118 6.13 -13.80 4.69
N PHE A 119 5.42 -12.99 5.49
CA PHE A 119 4.51 -11.99 4.97
C PHE A 119 5.20 -11.01 4.01
N ILE A 120 6.39 -10.50 4.34
CA ILE A 120 7.14 -9.60 3.43
C ILE A 120 7.57 -10.30 2.14
N THR A 121 7.83 -11.61 2.19
CA THR A 121 8.12 -12.39 0.98
C THR A 121 6.88 -12.50 0.09
N TYR A 122 5.71 -12.75 0.67
CA TYR A 122 4.46 -12.73 -0.09
C TYR A 122 4.18 -11.35 -0.69
N VAL A 123 4.44 -10.25 0.03
CA VAL A 123 4.30 -8.90 -0.53
C VAL A 123 5.22 -8.71 -1.74
N ALA A 124 6.47 -9.19 -1.69
CA ALA A 124 7.40 -9.09 -2.82
C ALA A 124 6.93 -9.93 -4.02
N GLU A 125 6.43 -11.15 -3.78
CA GLU A 125 5.85 -12.01 -4.82
C GLU A 125 4.65 -11.35 -5.52
N GLU A 126 3.73 -10.76 -4.74
CA GLU A 126 2.55 -10.08 -5.29
C GLU A 126 2.89 -8.76 -6.00
N LEU A 127 4.04 -8.14 -5.68
CA LEU A 127 4.57 -6.98 -6.40
C LEU A 127 5.39 -7.37 -7.65
N GLY A 128 5.74 -8.66 -7.82
CA GLY A 128 6.59 -9.13 -8.91
C GLY A 128 8.09 -8.84 -8.74
N GLU A 129 8.54 -8.62 -7.50
CA GLU A 129 9.91 -8.19 -7.15
C GLU A 129 10.75 -9.36 -6.56
N PHE A 130 10.57 -10.61 -7.04
CA PHE A 130 11.14 -11.84 -6.46
C PHE A 130 12.34 -12.41 -7.22
#